data_AF-A0A0B7C1T1-F1
#
_entry.id   AF-A0A0B7C1T1-F1
#
_cell.length_a   1.000
_cell.length_b   1.000
_cell.length_c   1.000
_cell.angle_alpha   90.00
_cell.angle_beta   90.00
_cell.angle_gamma   90.00
#
_symmetry.space_group_name_H-M   'P 1'
#
loop_
_entity.id
_entity.type
_entity.pdbx_description
1 polymer ?
#
loop_
_entity_poly.entity_id
_entity_poly.type
_entity_poly.pdbx_seq_one_letter_code
_entity_poly.pdbx_strand_id
1 'polypeptide(L)' 'DGKVIKISVESNTTTNIYETISMVPGRSIEPDMSFDDDKEHLYVLTEKKVVKLKVQNCAQYLTCSECLDARDP' A
#
# COMPACT_ATOMS: atom_id res chain seq x y z
N ASP A 1 -13.05 -9.03 0.70
CA ASP A 1 -12.19 -8.77 -0.46
C ASP A 1 -10.85 -8.22 0.02
N GLY A 2 -9.80 -9.04 0.03
CA GLY A 2 -8.49 -8.60 0.50
C GLY A 2 -8.00 -7.36 -0.23
N LYS A 3 -7.90 -6.24 0.49
CA LYS A 3 -7.40 -4.96 -0.02
C LYS A 3 -6.40 -4.40 0.97
N VAL A 4 -5.32 -3.85 0.46
CA VAL A 4 -4.39 -3.03 1.22
C VAL A 4 -4.71 -1.58 0.91
N ILE A 5 -5.06 -0.81 1.93
CA ILE A 5 -5.39 0.62 1.80
C ILE A 5 -4.22 1.40 2.41
N LYS A 6 -3.59 2.26 1.63
CA LYS A 6 -2.52 3.15 2.11
C LYS A 6 -3.12 4.51 2.47
N ILE A 7 -2.82 4.96 3.68
CA ILE A 7 -3.40 6.16 4.28
C ILE A 7 -2.27 7.04 4.81
N SER A 8 -2.20 8.28 4.35
CA SER A 8 -1.37 9.32 4.96
C SER A 8 -2.10 9.91 6.16
N VAL A 9 -1.44 9.97 7.31
CA VAL A 9 -1.99 10.58 8.54
C VAL A 9 -1.31 11.93 8.72
N GLU A 10 -2.03 13.00 8.39
CA GLU A 10 -1.49 14.38 8.37
C GLU A 10 -1.64 15.07 9.73
N SER A 11 -2.71 14.74 10.46
CA SER A 11 -2.97 15.24 11.80
C SER A 11 -3.80 14.23 12.61
N ASN A 12 -4.13 14.56 13.85
CA ASN A 12 -5.05 13.76 14.67
C ASN A 12 -6.49 13.71 14.13
N THR A 13 -6.84 14.57 13.16
CA THR A 13 -8.18 14.68 12.57
C THR A 13 -8.18 14.59 11.04
N THR A 14 -7.00 14.55 10.40
CA THR A 14 -6.86 14.61 8.94
C THR A 14 -6.11 13.39 8.43
N THR A 15 -6.74 12.68 7.51
CA THR A 15 -6.16 11.52 6.81
C THR A 15 -6.50 11.58 5.33
N ASN A 16 -5.62 11.04 4.50
CA ASN A 16 -5.82 10.95 3.05
C ASN A 16 -5.55 9.52 2.58
N ILE A 17 -6.55 8.89 1.96
CA ILE A 17 -6.36 7.62 1.25
C ILE A 17 -5.79 7.96 -0.12
N TYR A 18 -4.57 7.52 -0.39
CA TYR A 18 -3.91 7.81 -1.68
C TYR A 18 -3.77 6.57 -2.57
N GLU A 19 -3.86 5.36 -2.01
CA GLU A 19 -3.77 4.13 -2.80
C GLU A 19 -4.65 2.99 -2.24
N THR A 20 -5.31 2.23 -3.12
CA THR A 20 -6.01 1.00 -2.78
C THR A 20 -5.52 -0.13 -3.68
N ILE A 21 -4.83 -1.11 -3.09
CA ILE A 21 -4.29 -2.25 -3.80
C ILE A 21 -5.23 -3.43 -3.58
N SER A 22 -5.88 -3.88 -4.65
CA SER A 22 -6.70 -5.09 -4.60
C SER A 22 -5.81 -6.32 -4.65
N MET A 23 -5.88 -7.16 -3.61
CA MET A 23 -5.27 -8.49 -3.62
C MET A 23 -6.16 -9.47 -4.40
N VAL A 24 -5.78 -10.74 -4.44
CA VAL A 24 -6.52 -11.79 -5.15
C VAL A 24 -8.01 -11.75 -4.75
N PRO A 25 -8.93 -11.56 -5.73
CA PRO A 25 -10.37 -11.50 -5.46
C PRO A 25 -10.86 -12.71 -4.66
N GLY A 26 -11.70 -12.48 -3.65
CA GLY A 26 -12.33 -13.53 -2.84
C GLY A 26 -11.46 -14.14 -1.73
N ARG A 27 -10.26 -13.61 -1.45
CA ARG A 27 -9.43 -14.07 -0.31
C ARG A 27 -9.25 -12.99 0.74
N SER A 28 -9.33 -13.37 2.02
CA SER A 28 -9.02 -12.46 3.13
C SER A 28 -7.51 -12.27 3.25
N ILE A 29 -7.14 -11.09 3.77
CA ILE A 29 -5.79 -10.83 4.28
C ILE A 29 -5.79 -11.28 5.74
N GLU A 30 -4.75 -11.99 6.15
CA GLU A 30 -4.52 -12.32 7.56
C GLU A 30 -4.06 -11.05 8.32
N PRO A 31 -4.40 -10.91 9.60
CA PRO A 31 -4.07 -9.70 10.37
C PRO A 31 -2.55 -9.46 10.50
N ASP A 32 -1.75 -10.51 10.31
CA ASP A 32 -0.30 -10.45 10.42
C ASP A 32 0.32 -9.86 9.15
N MET A 33 0.78 -8.61 9.26
CA MET A 33 1.57 -7.92 8.24
C MET A 33 2.84 -7.38 8.89
N SER A 34 3.96 -7.41 8.16
CA SER A 34 5.24 -6.90 8.66
C SER A 34 6.02 -6.23 7.55
N PHE A 35 6.75 -5.17 7.90
CA PHE A 35 7.75 -4.59 7.00
C PHE A 35 9.00 -5.49 6.95
N ASP A 36 9.80 -5.38 5.88
CA ASP A 36 11.19 -5.82 5.91
C ASP A 36 12.09 -4.84 6.68
N ASP A 37 13.36 -5.20 6.85
CA ASP A 37 14.29 -4.51 7.75
C ASP A 37 14.52 -3.04 7.35
N ASP A 38 14.57 -2.76 6.05
CA ASP A 38 14.71 -1.42 5.47
C ASP A 38 13.36 -0.69 5.28
N LYS A 39 12.24 -1.40 5.51
CA LYS A 39 10.87 -0.91 5.34
C LYS A 39 10.55 -0.51 3.91
N GLU A 40 11.28 -1.02 2.92
CA GLU A 40 10.96 -0.80 1.51
C GLU A 40 9.79 -1.67 1.03
N HIS A 41 9.49 -2.76 1.77
CA HIS A 41 8.40 -3.67 1.45
C HIS A 41 7.55 -4.04 2.66
N LEU A 42 6.29 -4.37 2.36
CA LEU A 42 5.31 -4.93 3.29
C LEU A 42 5.02 -6.39 2.89
N TYR A 43 5.24 -7.32 3.81
CA TYR A 43 4.77 -8.69 3.69
C TYR A 43 3.29 -8.77 4.08
N VAL A 44 2.46 -9.16 3.12
CA VAL A 44 1.03 -9.37 3.31
C VAL A 44 0.72 -10.85 3.16
N LEU A 45 0.18 -11.43 4.23
CA LEU A 45 -0.24 -12.82 4.24
C LEU A 45 -1.69 -12.93 3.76
N THR A 46 -1.93 -13.83 2.82
CA THR A 46 -3.25 -14.30 2.42
C THR A 46 -3.35 -15.77 2.76
N GLU A 47 -4.56 -16.34 2.74
CA GLU A 47 -4.85 -17.76 3.05
C GLU A 47 -3.85 -18.77 2.43
N LYS A 48 -3.29 -18.50 1.23
CA LYS A 48 -2.42 -19.46 0.52
C LYS A 48 -1.11 -18.89 -0.01
N LYS A 49 -0.82 -17.59 0.21
CA LYS A 49 0.34 -16.91 -0.37
C LYS A 49 0.81 -15.79 0.52
N VAL A 50 2.13 -15.57 0.52
CA VAL A 50 2.76 -14.34 1.01
C VAL A 50 3.04 -13.45 -0.19
N VAL A 51 2.66 -12.18 -0.09
CA VAL A 51 2.94 -11.15 -1.11
C VAL A 51 3.92 -10.15 -0.51
N LYS A 52 5.04 -9.90 -1.20
CA LYS A 52 5.99 -8.84 -0.85
C LYS A 52 5.66 -7.59 -1.67
N LEU A 53 5.01 -6.61 -1.06
CA LEU A 53 4.57 -5.37 -1.72
C LEU A 53 5.59 -4.27 -1.51
N LYS A 54 5.93 -3.51 -2.55
CA LYS A 54 6.70 -2.27 -2.37
C LYS A 54 5.85 -1.24 -1.63
N VAL A 55 6.46 -0.56 -0.66
CA VAL A 55 5.80 0.52 0.09
C VAL A 55 5.51 1.72 -0.79
N GLN A 56 6.41 2.05 -1.73
CA GLN A 56 6.24 3.11 -2.71
C GLN A 56 6.73 2.68 -4.10
N ASN A 57 6.18 3.31 -5.15
CA ASN A 57 6.64 3.08 -6.53
C ASN A 57 6.59 4.37 -7.34
N CYS A 58 7.29 5.42 -6.89
CA CYS A 58 7.28 6.74 -7.55
C CYS A 58 7.71 6.69 -9.03
N ALA A 59 8.52 5.70 -9.41
CA ALA A 59 8.96 5.48 -10.78
C ALA A 59 7.82 5.11 -11.76
N GLN A 60 6.62 4.81 -11.27
CA GLN A 60 5.44 4.56 -12.12
C GLN A 60 4.89 5.84 -12.76
N TYR A 61 5.19 7.02 -12.20
CA TYR A 61 4.72 8.30 -12.70
C TYR A 61 5.73 8.85 -13.70
N LEU A 62 5.29 9.09 -14.93
CA LEU A 62 6.17 9.49 -16.04
C LEU A 62 6.22 11.00 -16.21
N THR A 63 5.22 11.71 -15.68
CA THR A 63 5.16 13.17 -15.69
C THR A 63 5.16 13.75 -14.29
N CYS A 64 5.60 15.01 -14.19
CA CYS A 64 5.56 15.76 -12.93
C CYS A 64 4.12 15.83 -12.38
N SER A 65 3.13 16.10 -13.25
CA SER A 65 1.73 16.17 -12.85
C SER A 65 1.21 14.84 -12.30
N GLU A 66 1.46 13.72 -12.98
CA GLU A 66 1.08 12.39 -12.47
C GLU A 66 1.68 12.10 -11.08
N CYS A 67 2.95 12.45 -10.87
CA CYS A 67 3.64 12.24 -9.60
C CYS A 67 3.04 13.09 -8.47
N LEU A 68 2.74 14.36 -8.74
CA LEU A 68 2.17 15.28 -7.74
C LEU A 68 0.69 14.98 -7.46
N ASP A 69 -0.08 14.59 -8.48
CA ASP A 69 -1.50 14.27 -8.37
C ASP A 69 -1.75 12.98 -7.58
N ALA A 70 -0.78 12.07 -7.56
CA ALA A 70 -0.84 10.84 -6.77
C ALA A 70 -0.93 11.11 -5.25
N ARG A 71 -0.38 12.24 -4.78
CA ARG A 71 -0.34 12.61 -3.35
C ARG A 71 0.22 11.49 -2.46
N ASP A 72 1.18 10.74 -2.99
CA ASP A 72 1.98 9.75 -2.27
C ASP A 72 3.03 10.53 -1.43
N PRO A 73 3.00 10.45 -0.09
CA PRO A 73 3.80 11.30 0.81
C PRO A 73 5.29 11.01 0.84
#